data_AF-A0A951U762-F1
#
_entry.id   AF-A0A951U762-F1
#
_cell.length_a   1.000
_cell.length_b   1.000
_cell.length_c   1.000
_cell.angle_alpha   90.00
_cell.angle_beta   90.00
_cell.angle_gamma   90.00
#
_symmetry.space_group_name_H-M   'P 1'
#
loop_
_entity.id
_entity.type
_entity.pdbx_description
1 polymer ?
#
loop_
_entity_poly.entity_id
_entity_poly.type
_entity_poly.pdbx_seq_one_letter_code
_entity_poly.pdbx_strand_id
1 'polypeptide(L)' 'ELLRNPHGDRAQVWIVGSREQVNHIISEMYVKEMISDRSQFSPLMPAPSANGRYMTLLLR' A
#
# COMPACT_ATOMS: atom_id res chain seq x y z
N GLU A 1 5.90 -0.86 8.94
CA GLU A 1 6.09 -2.34 8.92
C GLU A 1 5.19 -2.93 7.86
N LEU A 2 5.66 -3.92 7.10
CA LEU A 2 4.87 -4.61 6.09
C LEU A 2 4.27 -5.87 6.72
N LEU A 3 2.96 -5.88 6.94
CA LEU A 3 2.26 -7.03 7.53
C LEU A 3 1.99 -8.08 6.43
N ARG A 4 2.51 -9.31 6.62
CA ARG A 4 2.26 -10.45 5.71
C ARG A 4 0.94 -11.15 6.08
N ASN A 5 0.09 -11.37 5.08
CA ASN A 5 -1.21 -12.04 5.21
C ASN A 5 -1.05 -13.59 5.22
N PRO A 6 -1.80 -14.38 6.04
CA PRO A 6 -1.61 -15.82 6.13
C PRO A 6 -2.51 -16.68 5.22
N HIS A 7 -3.25 -16.09 4.26
CA HIS A 7 -4.08 -16.85 3.32
C HIS A 7 -3.47 -16.85 1.91
N GLY A 8 -3.25 -18.06 1.39
CA GLY A 8 -2.45 -18.37 0.21
C GLY A 8 -2.89 -17.76 -1.13
N ASP A 9 -1.89 -17.70 -2.00
CA ASP A 9 -1.85 -17.38 -3.44
C ASP A 9 -1.83 -15.93 -3.92
N ARG A 10 -2.04 -14.91 -3.06
CA ARG A 10 -1.80 -13.51 -3.46
C ARG A 10 -1.00 -12.73 -2.44
N ALA A 11 0.14 -12.18 -2.86
CA ALA A 11 0.97 -11.35 -2.01
C ALA A 11 0.25 -10.03 -1.76
N GLN A 12 -0.16 -9.82 -0.50
CA GLN A 12 -0.83 -8.58 -0.09
C GLN A 12 0.17 -7.65 0.59
N VAL A 13 0.29 -6.43 0.08
CA VAL A 13 1.16 -5.41 0.68
C VAL A 13 0.31 -4.28 1.24
N TRP A 14 0.37 -4.09 2.55
CA TRP A 14 -0.28 -2.98 3.24
C TRP A 14 0.71 -1.85 3.48
N ILE A 15 0.34 -0.64 3.06
CA ILE A 15 1.11 0.57 3.31
C ILE A 15 0.26 1.49 4.19
N VAL A 16 0.78 1.87 5.35
CA VAL A 16 0.12 2.78 6.30
C VAL A 16 1.09 3.90 6.66
N GLY A 17 0.67 5.16 6.50
CA GLY A 17 1.51 6.34 6.76
C GLY A 17 0.74 7.65 6.59
N SER A 18 1.41 8.80 6.54
CA SER A 18 0.77 10.02 6.04
C SER A 18 0.38 9.85 4.55
N ARG A 19 -0.49 10.71 4.04
CA ARG A 19 -0.88 10.66 2.62
C ARG A 19 0.34 10.74 1.69
N GLU A 20 1.27 11.62 2.02
CA GLU A 20 2.50 11.87 1.28
C GLU A 20 3.44 10.67 1.34
N GLN A 21 3.58 10.05 2.53
CA GLN A 21 4.39 8.84 2.71
C GLN A 21 3.85 7.67 1.89
N VAL A 22 2.53 7.46 1.93
CA VAL A 22 1.92 6.37 1.15
C VAL A 22 2.10 6.60 -0.35
N ASN A 23 1.87 7.82 -0.84
CA ASN A 23 2.10 8.17 -2.25
C ASN A 23 3.57 8.01 -2.69
N HIS A 24 4.50 8.37 -1.81
CA HIS A 24 5.93 8.20 -2.05
C HIS A 24 6.29 6.72 -2.23
N ILE A 25 5.81 5.86 -1.32
CA ILE A 25 6.09 4.41 -1.38
C ILE A 25 5.48 3.78 -2.65
N ILE A 26 4.23 4.14 -3.01
CA ILE A 26 3.62 3.69 -4.28
C ILE A 26 4.48 4.10 -5.47
N SER A 27 4.97 5.34 -5.47
CA SER A 27 5.80 5.86 -6.57
C SER A 27 7.16 5.16 -6.64
N GLU A 28 7.81 4.92 -5.51
CA GLU A 28 9.06 4.14 -5.46
C GLU A 28 8.86 2.71 -5.98
N MET A 29 7.78 2.04 -5.58
CA MET A 29 7.52 0.68 -6.05
C MET A 29 7.26 0.62 -7.56
N TYR A 30 6.63 1.65 -8.12
CA TYR A 30 6.46 1.78 -9.56
C TYR A 30 7.79 2.00 -10.28
N VAL A 31 8.63 2.92 -9.79
CA VAL A 31 9.94 3.22 -10.40
C VAL A 31 10.91 2.03 -10.29
N LYS A 32 10.85 1.27 -9.20
CA LYS A 32 11.65 0.05 -9.00
C LYS A 32 11.11 -1.18 -9.75
N GLU A 33 10.11 -1.00 -10.62
CA GLU A 33 9.43 -2.07 -11.37
C GLU A 33 8.86 -3.19 -10.47
N MET A 34 8.71 -2.90 -9.18
CA MET A 34 8.10 -3.80 -8.20
C MET A 34 6.58 -3.82 -8.36
N ILE A 35 5.99 -2.92 -9.13
CA ILE A 35 4.60 -2.95 -9.59
C ILE A 35 4.54 -2.33 -10.99
N SER A 36 3.73 -2.92 -11.87
CA SER A 36 3.60 -2.47 -13.27
C SER A 36 2.58 -1.36 -13.44
N ASP A 37 1.65 -1.23 -12.49
CA ASP A 37 0.59 -0.22 -12.52
C ASP A 37 0.25 0.23 -11.10
N ARG A 38 0.18 1.55 -10.89
CA ARG A 38 -0.21 2.17 -9.64
C ARG A 38 -1.70 1.97 -9.33
N SER A 39 -2.52 1.65 -10.32
CA SER A 39 -3.94 1.32 -10.14
C SER A 39 -4.17 0.00 -9.40
N GLN A 40 -3.13 -0.84 -9.27
CA GLN A 40 -3.17 -2.07 -8.49
C GLN A 40 -3.29 -1.82 -6.98
N PHE A 41 -3.05 -0.58 -6.55
CA PHE A 41 -3.29 -0.14 -5.19
C PHE A 41 -4.75 0.22 -4.98
N SER A 42 -5.34 -0.26 -3.89
CA SER A 42 -6.66 0.17 -3.46
C SER A 42 -6.67 1.69 -3.18
N PRO A 43 -7.82 2.36 -3.31
CA PRO A 43 -7.95 3.77 -2.96
C PRO A 43 -7.37 4.08 -1.57
N LEU A 44 -6.72 5.24 -1.45
CA LEU A 44 -6.19 5.73 -0.18
C LEU A 44 -7.35 5.99 0.78
N MET A 45 -7.47 5.17 1.82
CA MET A 45 -8.50 5.32 2.85
C MET A 45 -7.88 5.82 4.16
N PRO A 46 -8.58 6.67 4.93
CA PRO A 46 -8.16 6.98 6.29
C PRO A 46 -8.07 5.69 7.10
N ALA A 47 -6.94 5.46 7.77
CA ALA A 47 -6.78 4.28 8.60
C ALA A 47 -7.74 4.37 9.80
N PRO A 48 -8.56 3.35 10.07
CA PRO A 48 -9.71 3.43 10.99
C PRO A 48 -9.37 3.72 12.46
N SER A 49 -8.09 3.83 12.80
CA SER A 49 -7.61 4.07 14.18
C SER A 49 -6.52 5.15 14.27
N ALA A 50 -6.17 5.83 13.18
CA ALA A 50 -4.97 6.68 13.16
C ALA A 50 -5.24 8.10 12.63
N ASN A 51 -5.05 9.06 13.53
CA ASN A 51 -5.23 10.50 13.34
C ASN A 51 -4.40 11.03 12.15
N GLY A 52 -5.02 11.15 10.98
CA GLY A 52 -4.36 11.66 9.75
C GLY A 52 -3.49 10.64 9.01
N ARG A 53 -3.54 9.35 9.34
CA ARG A 53 -2.86 8.31 8.55
C ARG A 53 -3.79 7.72 7.50
N TYR A 54 -3.20 7.36 6.38
CA TYR A 54 -3.82 6.75 5.23
C TYR A 54 -3.29 5.33 5.06
N MET A 55 -4.11 4.48 4.45
CA MET A 55 -3.81 3.11 4.14
C MET A 55 -4.12 2.80 2.67
N THR A 56 -3.27 1.99 2.05
CA THR A 56 -3.55 1.33 0.77
C THR A 56 -3.10 -0.13 0.80
N LEU A 57 -3.69 -0.93 -0.06
CA LEU A 57 -3.43 -2.34 -0.25
C LEU A 57 -3.04 -2.60 -1.71
N LEU A 58 -1.91 -3.26 -1.91
CA LEU A 58 -1.58 -3.92 -3.18
C LEU A 58 -2.04 -5.37 -3.11
N LEU A 59 -2.81 -5.80 -4.11
CA LEU A 59 -3.13 -7.20 -4.33
C LEU A 59 -2.27 -7.72 -5.50
N ARG A 60 -1.31 -8.62 -5.24
CA ARG A 60 -0.49 -9.29 -6.27
C ARG A 60 -0.87 -10.75 -6.40
#